data_AF-A0A087UNB4-F1
#
_entry.id   AF-A0A087UNB4-F1
#
_cell.length_a   1.000
_cell.length_b   1.000
_cell.length_c   1.000
_cell.angle_alpha   90.00
_cell.angle_beta   90.00
_cell.angle_gamma   90.00
#
_symmetry.space_group_name_H-M   'P 1'
#
loop_
_entity.id
_entity.type
_entity.pdbx_description
1 polymer ?
#
loop_
_entity_poly.entity_id
_entity_poly.type
_entity_poly.pdbx_seq_one_letter_code
_entity_poly.pdbx_strand_id
1 'polypeptide(L)'
;MPFPNMSCAIVKDLHRGSYQLFSQGTADLVLDACNEYWDGDDIRILTDSDRKRILDFYHRSSLTAHCMGYAYSPLNNALNKDYSDVYIELPAEGYHLFSALKAATSSPRSWDPPCNDGCGRHHSLNRYLSSDSLILPDQEEKLEELYSGTNSCLHQMGNEIFIGMVTMQYQACPDFVQLIEQLDKACIRFVHFSKENELRSRVFSEKMGLESGWNCHISLL
;
A
#
# COMPACT_ATOMS: atom_id res chain seq x y z
N MET A 1 15.09 2.87 -5.03
CA MET A 1 13.73 2.84 -4.44
C MET A 1 13.68 1.75 -3.39
N PRO A 2 12.86 1.87 -2.33
CA PRO A 2 12.67 0.77 -1.38
C PRO A 2 12.13 -0.46 -2.12
N PHE A 3 12.50 -1.64 -1.64
CA PHE A 3 11.95 -2.89 -2.18
C PHE A 3 10.42 -2.92 -1.95
N PRO A 4 9.62 -3.30 -2.94
CA PRO A 4 8.17 -3.37 -2.80
C PRO A 4 7.78 -4.25 -1.61
N ASN A 5 6.91 -3.73 -0.75
CA ASN A 5 6.40 -4.46 0.40
C ASN A 5 4.97 -4.05 0.72
N MET A 6 4.24 -4.96 1.36
CA MET A 6 2.89 -4.75 1.85
C MET A 6 2.70 -5.67 3.05
N SER A 7 2.04 -5.15 4.08
CA SER A 7 1.67 -5.88 5.29
C SER A 7 0.22 -5.56 5.58
N CYS A 8 -0.55 -6.61 5.87
CA CYS A 8 -1.98 -6.50 6.11
C CYS A 8 -2.30 -7.03 7.51
N ALA A 9 -3.20 -6.35 8.20
CA ALA A 9 -3.68 -6.73 9.52
C ALA A 9 -5.20 -6.81 9.51
N ILE A 10 -5.73 -7.92 10.00
CA ILE A 10 -7.16 -8.10 10.17
C ILE A 10 -7.52 -7.76 11.62
N VAL A 11 -8.44 -6.82 11.78
CA VAL A 11 -8.88 -6.32 13.08
C VAL A 11 -10.37 -6.55 13.22
N LYS A 12 -10.79 -7.06 14.38
CA LYS A 12 -12.22 -7.20 14.71
C LYS A 12 -12.70 -5.92 15.39
N ASP A 13 -13.71 -5.28 14.82
CA ASP A 13 -14.41 -4.17 15.47
C ASP A 13 -15.20 -4.68 16.68
N LEU A 14 -14.92 -4.11 17.85
CA LEU A 14 -15.54 -4.48 19.12
C LEU A 14 -17.02 -4.07 19.18
N HIS A 15 -17.42 -3.01 18.45
CA HIS A 15 -18.78 -2.47 18.53
C HIS A 15 -19.73 -3.18 17.56
N ARG A 16 -19.29 -3.41 16.33
CA ARG A 16 -20.12 -4.03 15.28
C ARG A 16 -19.90 -5.54 15.13
N GLY A 17 -18.82 -6.07 15.70
CA GLY A 17 -18.44 -7.47 15.53
C GLY A 17 -17.96 -7.82 14.12
N SER A 18 -17.84 -6.84 13.23
CA SER A 18 -17.34 -6.98 11.85
C SER A 18 -15.81 -7.03 11.82
N TYR A 19 -15.25 -7.68 10.81
CA TYR A 19 -13.80 -7.69 10.57
C TYR A 19 -13.41 -6.59 9.57
N GLN A 20 -12.23 -6.04 9.75
CA GLN A 20 -11.67 -4.96 8.94
C GLN A 20 -10.23 -5.32 8.58
N LEU A 21 -9.90 -5.21 7.30
CA LEU A 21 -8.55 -5.36 6.80
C LEU A 21 -7.90 -3.98 6.69
N PHE A 22 -6.72 -3.83 7.27
CA PHE A 22 -5.87 -2.67 7.13
C PHE A 22 -4.58 -3.07 6.45
N SER A 23 -4.23 -2.37 5.39
CA SER A 23 -3.05 -2.67 4.58
C SER A 23 -2.12 -1.47 4.57
N GLN A 24 -0.82 -1.72 4.76
CA GLN A 24 0.23 -0.71 4.71
C GLN A 24 1.40 -1.19 3.86
N GLY A 25 2.07 -0.29 3.14
CA GLY A 25 3.22 -0.68 2.34
C GLY A 25 3.72 0.37 1.36
N THR A 26 4.51 -0.10 0.40
CA THR A 26 4.92 0.71 -0.77
C THR A 26 3.71 1.04 -1.64
N ALA A 27 3.64 2.26 -2.16
CA ALA A 27 2.47 2.71 -2.93
C ALA A 27 2.21 1.84 -4.18
N ASP A 28 3.27 1.36 -4.84
CA ASP A 28 3.16 0.49 -6.02
C ASP A 28 2.30 -0.75 -5.70
N LEU A 29 2.65 -1.47 -4.63
CA LEU A 29 2.01 -2.72 -4.26
C LEU A 29 0.63 -2.50 -3.61
N VAL A 30 0.50 -1.47 -2.77
CA VAL A 30 -0.79 -1.13 -2.13
C VAL A 30 -1.82 -0.71 -3.18
N LEU A 31 -1.43 0.10 -4.17
CA LEU A 31 -2.37 0.52 -5.22
C LEU A 31 -2.81 -0.65 -6.09
N ASP A 32 -1.98 -1.69 -6.28
CA ASP A 32 -2.39 -2.88 -7.03
C ASP A 32 -3.53 -3.66 -6.38
N ALA A 33 -3.66 -3.58 -5.05
CA ALA A 33 -4.76 -4.12 -4.27
C ALA A 33 -6.01 -3.20 -4.22
N CYS A 34 -5.85 -1.92 -4.55
CA CYS A 34 -6.92 -0.93 -4.43
C CYS A 34 -7.71 -0.79 -5.74
N ASN A 35 -9.04 -0.77 -5.67
CA ASN A 35 -9.93 -0.42 -6.79
C ASN A 35 -10.66 0.90 -6.56
N GLU A 36 -10.77 1.31 -5.30
CA GLU A 36 -11.45 2.52 -4.87
C GLU A 36 -10.49 3.38 -4.04
N TYR A 37 -10.83 4.65 -3.85
CA TYR A 37 -10.13 5.54 -2.94
C TYR A 37 -11.11 6.43 -2.19
N TRP A 38 -10.70 6.88 -1.01
CA TRP A 38 -11.41 7.86 -0.21
C TRP A 38 -10.98 9.28 -0.61
N ASP A 39 -11.90 10.13 -1.05
CA ASP A 39 -11.60 11.51 -1.47
C ASP A 39 -11.65 12.54 -0.33
N GLY A 40 -12.13 12.13 0.86
CA GLY A 40 -12.41 13.01 2.00
C GLY A 40 -13.88 13.04 2.41
N ASP A 41 -14.77 12.83 1.45
CA ASP A 41 -16.23 12.89 1.61
C ASP A 41 -16.92 11.56 1.24
N ASP A 42 -16.49 10.91 0.15
CA ASP A 42 -17.08 9.68 -0.37
C ASP A 42 -16.03 8.73 -1.01
N ILE A 43 -16.44 7.48 -1.21
CA ILE A 43 -15.64 6.45 -1.88
C ILE A 43 -15.80 6.60 -3.40
N ARG A 44 -14.68 6.72 -4.12
CA ARG A 44 -14.65 6.85 -5.58
C ARG A 44 -13.80 5.77 -6.23
N ILE A 45 -14.07 5.48 -7.50
CA ILE A 45 -13.28 4.52 -8.29
C ILE A 45 -11.90 5.11 -8.59
N LEU A 46 -10.87 4.29 -8.37
CA LEU A 46 -9.48 4.65 -8.61
C LEU A 46 -9.13 4.54 -10.10
N THR A 47 -9.13 5.67 -10.80
CA THR A 47 -8.79 5.73 -12.23
C THR A 47 -7.28 5.63 -12.47
N ASP A 48 -6.86 5.24 -13.68
CA ASP A 48 -5.44 5.20 -14.04
C ASP A 48 -4.75 6.56 -13.92
N SER A 49 -5.51 7.65 -14.13
CA SER A 49 -4.99 9.01 -13.97
C SER A 49 -4.69 9.33 -12.50
N ASP A 50 -5.52 8.83 -11.58
CA ASP A 50 -5.34 9.02 -10.13
C ASP A 50 -4.22 8.12 -9.61
N ARG A 51 -4.14 6.86 -10.07
CA ARG A 51 -3.01 5.96 -9.80
C ARG A 51 -1.69 6.61 -10.15
N LYS A 52 -1.59 7.18 -11.36
CA LYS A 52 -0.38 7.87 -11.81
C LYS A 52 -0.03 9.03 -10.90
N ARG A 53 -1.00 9.87 -10.50
CA ARG A 53 -0.76 11.00 -9.60
C ARG A 53 -0.25 10.57 -8.22
N ILE A 54 -0.83 9.50 -7.67
CA ILE A 54 -0.44 8.94 -6.38
C ILE A 54 1.00 8.41 -6.46
N LEU A 55 1.33 7.66 -7.51
CA LEU A 55 2.68 7.14 -7.74
C LEU A 55 3.70 8.26 -7.96
N ASP A 56 3.36 9.29 -8.73
CA ASP A 56 4.21 10.47 -8.93
C ASP A 56 4.50 11.20 -7.61
N PHE A 57 3.54 11.26 -6.70
CA PHE A 57 3.77 11.76 -5.34
C PHE A 57 4.69 10.83 -4.56
N TYR A 58 4.41 9.52 -4.56
CA TYR A 58 5.20 8.53 -3.83
C TYR A 58 6.67 8.52 -4.25
N HIS A 59 6.94 8.52 -5.55
CA HIS A 59 8.31 8.51 -6.08
C HIS A 59 9.07 9.78 -5.73
N ARG A 60 8.43 10.96 -5.72
CA ARG A 60 9.08 12.21 -5.30
C ARG A 60 9.35 12.22 -3.79
N SER A 61 8.37 11.83 -2.99
CA SER A 61 8.45 11.87 -1.54
C SER A 61 9.38 10.81 -0.95
N SER A 62 9.44 9.62 -1.56
CA SER A 62 10.27 8.50 -1.08
C SER A 62 11.79 8.75 -1.20
N LEU A 63 12.22 9.71 -2.02
CA LEU A 63 13.63 10.09 -2.16
C LEU A 63 14.18 10.76 -0.91
N THR A 64 13.39 11.59 -0.24
CA THR A 64 13.82 12.45 0.88
C THR A 64 13.20 12.06 2.22
N ALA A 65 12.17 11.22 2.22
CA ALA A 65 11.45 10.73 3.40
C ALA A 65 11.05 9.26 3.25
N HIS A 66 10.66 8.62 4.37
CA HIS A 66 9.97 7.34 4.34
C HIS A 66 8.51 7.60 3.96
N CYS A 67 8.06 7.08 2.83
CA CYS A 67 6.68 7.22 2.38
C CYS A 67 6.01 5.84 2.45
N MET A 68 4.80 5.79 3.02
CA MET A 68 4.00 4.57 3.14
C MET A 68 2.57 4.84 2.71
N GLY A 69 2.00 3.96 1.90
CA GLY A 69 0.60 3.97 1.51
C GLY A 69 -0.25 3.13 2.47
N TYR A 70 -1.49 3.55 2.66
CA TYR A 70 -2.48 2.91 3.52
C TYR A 70 -3.76 2.67 2.76
N ALA A 71 -4.34 1.50 2.99
CA ALA A 71 -5.61 1.09 2.41
C ALA A 71 -6.43 0.28 3.43
N TYR A 72 -7.72 0.18 3.16
CA TYR A 72 -8.70 -0.43 4.03
C TYR A 72 -9.73 -1.23 3.24
N SER A 73 -10.17 -2.36 3.78
CA SER A 73 -11.30 -3.11 3.23
C SER A 73 -12.19 -3.69 4.34
N PRO A 74 -13.52 -3.44 4.30
CA PRO A 74 -14.45 -4.10 5.20
C PRO A 74 -14.60 -5.58 4.84
N LEU A 75 -14.43 -6.47 5.82
CA LEU A 75 -14.56 -7.91 5.63
C LEU A 75 -15.95 -8.37 6.11
N ASN A 76 -16.84 -8.66 5.16
CA ASN A 76 -18.22 -9.07 5.44
C ASN A 76 -18.37 -10.58 5.73
N ASN A 77 -17.43 -11.40 5.26
CA ASN A 77 -17.44 -12.84 5.48
C ASN A 77 -16.80 -13.20 6.81
N ALA A 78 -17.41 -14.15 7.53
CA ALA A 78 -16.81 -14.77 8.69
C ALA A 78 -15.52 -15.48 8.26
N LEU A 79 -14.38 -14.84 8.53
CA LEU A 79 -13.09 -15.49 8.38
C LEU A 79 -13.13 -16.81 9.15
N ASN A 80 -12.68 -17.88 8.52
CA ASN A 80 -12.61 -19.16 9.19
C ASN A 80 -11.79 -18.98 10.47
N LYS A 81 -12.30 -19.44 11.62
CA LYS A 81 -11.71 -19.18 12.95
C LYS A 81 -10.26 -19.68 13.06
N ASP A 82 -9.84 -20.52 12.14
CA ASP A 82 -8.50 -21.08 12.04
C ASP A 82 -7.40 -20.06 11.72
N TYR A 83 -7.75 -18.83 11.27
CA TYR A 83 -6.77 -17.79 10.91
C TYR A 83 -6.46 -16.78 12.03
N SER A 84 -7.10 -16.88 13.21
CA SER A 84 -6.95 -15.86 14.25
C SER A 84 -5.53 -15.75 14.81
N ASP A 85 -4.73 -16.81 14.73
CA ASP A 85 -3.35 -16.87 15.25
C ASP A 85 -2.31 -17.24 14.17
N VAL A 86 -2.61 -16.99 12.89
CA VAL A 86 -1.75 -17.41 11.78
C VAL A 86 -1.12 -16.21 11.10
N TYR A 87 0.22 -16.22 11.01
CA TYR A 87 0.96 -15.32 10.12
C TYR A 87 1.12 -15.98 8.75
N ILE A 88 0.70 -15.30 7.70
CA ILE A 88 0.80 -15.78 6.32
C ILE A 88 1.82 -14.92 5.60
N GLU A 89 2.94 -15.52 5.22
CA GLU A 89 3.92 -14.89 4.33
C GLU A 89 3.61 -15.23 2.89
N LEU A 90 3.48 -14.22 2.04
CA LEU A 90 3.25 -14.41 0.62
C LEU A 90 4.61 -14.56 -0.10
N PRO A 91 4.69 -15.42 -1.13
CA PRO A 91 5.92 -15.58 -1.90
C PRO A 91 6.40 -14.25 -2.51
N ALA A 92 7.71 -14.04 -2.54
CA ALA A 92 8.33 -12.82 -3.07
C ALA A 92 8.01 -12.52 -4.55
N GLU A 93 7.56 -13.53 -5.31
CA GLU A 93 7.16 -13.41 -6.73
C GLU A 93 5.66 -13.12 -6.94
N GLY A 94 4.96 -12.65 -5.90
CA GLY A 94 3.50 -12.48 -5.86
C GLY A 94 2.87 -11.45 -6.82
N TYR A 95 3.62 -10.81 -7.72
CA TYR A 95 3.09 -9.80 -8.67
C TYR A 95 1.92 -10.32 -9.52
N HIS A 96 1.92 -11.61 -9.84
CA HIS A 96 0.83 -12.23 -10.61
C HIS A 96 -0.46 -12.42 -9.80
N LEU A 97 -0.37 -12.44 -8.47
CA LEU A 97 -1.54 -12.66 -7.60
C LEU A 97 -2.54 -11.53 -7.79
N PHE A 98 -2.10 -10.27 -7.76
CA PHE A 98 -2.97 -9.11 -7.98
C PHE A 98 -3.49 -9.00 -9.42
N SER A 99 -2.74 -9.50 -10.42
CA SER A 99 -3.23 -9.56 -11.80
C SER A 99 -4.36 -10.58 -11.97
N ALA A 100 -4.26 -11.73 -11.31
CA ALA A 100 -5.31 -12.75 -11.28
C ALA A 100 -6.54 -12.25 -10.52
N LEU A 101 -6.36 -11.45 -9.48
CA LEU A 101 -7.43 -10.78 -8.74
C LEU A 101 -8.18 -9.75 -9.60
N LYS A 102 -7.44 -8.87 -10.30
CA LYS A 102 -8.04 -7.91 -11.26
C LYS A 102 -8.80 -8.63 -12.38
N ALA A 103 -8.32 -9.78 -12.86
CA ALA A 103 -9.01 -10.62 -13.84
C ALA A 103 -10.29 -11.25 -13.28
N ALA A 104 -10.26 -11.74 -12.03
CA ALA A 104 -11.41 -12.33 -11.36
C ALA A 104 -12.52 -11.29 -11.07
N THR A 105 -12.14 -10.06 -10.69
CA THR A 105 -13.09 -8.97 -10.47
C THR A 105 -13.60 -8.32 -11.76
N SER A 106 -12.91 -8.52 -12.90
CA SER A 106 -13.28 -7.95 -14.21
C SER A 106 -14.08 -8.89 -15.12
N SER A 107 -14.30 -10.14 -14.72
CA SER A 107 -15.18 -11.08 -15.43
C SER A 107 -16.61 -10.51 -15.60
N PRO A 108 -17.20 -10.54 -16.82
CA PRO A 108 -18.61 -10.22 -17.04
C PRO A 108 -19.48 -11.26 -16.35
N ARG A 109 -20.41 -10.84 -15.50
CA ARG A 109 -21.35 -11.77 -14.83
C ARG A 109 -22.49 -12.09 -15.81
N SER A 110 -23.08 -13.27 -15.69
CA SER A 110 -24.13 -13.80 -16.58
C SER A 110 -25.42 -12.96 -16.69
N TRP A 111 -25.56 -11.91 -15.88
CA TRP A 111 -26.68 -10.97 -15.89
C TRP A 111 -26.37 -9.64 -16.58
N ASP A 112 -25.18 -9.48 -17.17
CA ASP A 112 -24.90 -8.36 -18.05
C ASP A 112 -25.86 -8.42 -19.25
N PRO A 113 -26.67 -7.37 -19.50
CA PRO A 113 -27.63 -7.40 -20.60
C PRO A 113 -26.87 -7.60 -21.91
N PRO A 114 -27.30 -8.52 -22.79
CA PRO A 114 -26.63 -8.71 -24.07
C PRO A 114 -26.72 -7.40 -24.83
N CYS A 115 -25.56 -6.78 -25.08
CA CYS A 115 -25.43 -5.61 -25.91
C CYS A 115 -25.75 -5.98 -27.36
N ASN A 116 -27.04 -6.06 -27.67
CA ASN A 116 -27.53 -6.05 -29.04
C ASN A 116 -27.69 -4.59 -29.47
N ASP A 117 -26.59 -3.94 -29.83
CA ASP A 117 -26.54 -3.02 -30.96
C ASP A 117 -25.13 -2.42 -31.13
N GLY A 118 -24.65 -2.43 -32.36
CA GLY A 118 -23.36 -1.89 -32.76
C GLY A 118 -23.29 -0.38 -32.56
N CYS A 119 -22.78 0.06 -31.42
CA CYS A 119 -22.31 1.42 -31.20
C CYS A 119 -21.11 1.41 -30.24
N GLY A 120 -19.93 1.69 -30.78
CA GLY A 120 -18.70 1.85 -30.02
C GLY A 120 -18.75 3.07 -29.11
N ARG A 121 -19.10 2.87 -27.84
CA ARG A 121 -18.75 3.74 -26.72
C ARG A 121 -18.46 2.88 -25.50
N HIS A 122 -17.20 2.88 -25.06
CA HIS A 122 -16.77 2.33 -23.77
C HIS A 122 -17.45 3.11 -22.64
N HIS A 123 -18.68 2.74 -22.25
CA HIS A 123 -19.24 3.12 -20.97
C HIS A 123 -18.75 2.12 -19.93
N SER A 124 -17.68 2.49 -19.24
CA SER A 124 -17.32 1.91 -17.95
C SER A 124 -18.52 2.12 -17.02
N LEU A 125 -19.29 1.04 -16.79
CA LEU A 125 -20.39 1.05 -15.82
C LEU A 125 -19.76 0.85 -14.44
N ASN A 126 -19.83 1.93 -13.65
CA ASN A 126 -19.44 2.01 -12.24
C ASN A 126 -20.01 0.82 -11.46
N ARG A 127 -19.14 -0.11 -11.06
CA ARG A 127 -19.42 -1.08 -10.02
C ARG A 127 -19.17 -0.39 -8.67
N TYR A 128 -20.21 0.15 -8.06
CA TYR A 128 -20.21 0.40 -6.62
C TYR A 128 -20.28 -0.97 -5.96
N LEU A 129 -19.18 -1.47 -5.41
CA LEU A 129 -19.17 -2.75 -4.72
C LEU A 129 -19.74 -2.54 -3.32
N SER A 130 -21.07 -2.50 -3.23
CA SER A 130 -21.74 -2.70 -1.95
C SER A 130 -21.34 -4.07 -1.41
N SER A 131 -21.06 -4.13 -0.10
CA SER A 131 -20.69 -5.35 0.63
C SER A 131 -21.70 -6.51 0.44
N ASP A 132 -22.90 -6.20 -0.07
CA ASP A 132 -23.97 -7.14 -0.42
C ASP A 132 -23.75 -7.90 -1.74
N SER A 133 -22.82 -7.48 -2.62
CA SER A 133 -22.57 -8.15 -3.92
C SER A 133 -21.66 -9.38 -3.85
N LEU A 134 -21.18 -9.72 -2.65
CA LEU A 134 -20.35 -10.90 -2.37
C LEU A 134 -21.17 -12.14 -2.03
N ILE A 135 -22.50 -12.04 -1.97
CA ILE A 135 -23.41 -13.17 -1.77
C ILE A 135 -24.03 -13.52 -3.12
N LEU A 136 -23.34 -14.32 -3.92
CA LEU A 136 -23.99 -15.12 -4.96
C LEU A 136 -24.08 -16.55 -4.42
N PRO A 137 -25.22 -16.96 -3.82
CA PRO A 137 -25.49 -18.37 -3.68
C PRO A 137 -25.87 -18.88 -5.08
N ASP A 138 -25.34 -20.04 -5.47
CA ASP A 138 -25.96 -21.01 -6.41
C ASP A 138 -25.06 -21.59 -7.53
N GLN A 139 -23.75 -21.30 -7.63
CA GLN A 139 -22.91 -22.00 -8.64
C GLN A 139 -21.48 -22.42 -8.25
N GLU A 140 -21.13 -22.51 -6.96
CA GLU A 140 -19.74 -22.85 -6.56
C GLU A 140 -19.54 -24.18 -5.80
N GLU A 141 -20.51 -25.10 -5.79
CA GLU A 141 -20.36 -26.40 -5.10
C GLU A 141 -19.29 -27.36 -5.70
N LYS A 142 -18.46 -26.93 -6.66
CA LYS A 142 -17.48 -27.82 -7.32
C LYS A 142 -16.04 -27.36 -7.39
N LEU A 143 -15.69 -26.17 -6.87
CA LEU A 143 -14.30 -25.68 -6.84
C LEU A 143 -13.71 -25.52 -5.42
N GLU A 144 -14.49 -25.79 -4.36
CA GLU A 144 -14.12 -25.48 -2.97
C GLU A 144 -13.06 -26.41 -2.34
N GLU A 145 -12.87 -27.63 -2.84
CA GLU A 145 -12.07 -28.64 -2.12
C GLU A 145 -10.54 -28.57 -2.34
N LEU A 146 -10.01 -27.75 -3.27
CA LEU A 146 -8.56 -27.74 -3.57
C LEU A 146 -7.81 -26.39 -3.36
N TYR A 147 -8.51 -25.29 -3.04
CA TYR A 147 -7.94 -23.94 -2.96
C TYR A 147 -8.34 -23.17 -1.68
N SER A 148 -8.62 -23.91 -0.62
CA SER A 148 -9.54 -23.60 0.48
C SER A 148 -9.20 -22.44 1.44
N GLY A 149 -8.01 -21.84 1.41
CA GLY A 149 -7.61 -20.91 2.48
C GLY A 149 -6.87 -19.64 2.09
N THR A 150 -5.74 -19.79 1.40
CA THR A 150 -4.89 -18.66 1.01
C THR A 150 -5.50 -17.85 -0.13
N ASN A 151 -6.20 -18.50 -1.06
CA ASN A 151 -6.80 -17.83 -2.22
C ASN A 151 -8.04 -17.01 -1.85
N SER A 152 -8.81 -17.41 -0.84
CA SER A 152 -9.96 -16.62 -0.36
C SER A 152 -9.51 -15.34 0.34
N CYS A 153 -8.48 -15.41 1.18
CA CYS A 153 -7.83 -14.23 1.77
C CYS A 153 -7.26 -13.29 0.70
N LEU A 154 -6.53 -13.84 -0.29
CA LEU A 154 -6.02 -13.09 -1.43
C LEU A 154 -7.15 -12.41 -2.24
N HIS A 155 -8.24 -13.13 -2.49
CA HIS A 155 -9.41 -12.57 -3.18
C HIS A 155 -10.03 -11.40 -2.43
N GLN A 156 -10.02 -11.46 -1.10
CA GLN A 156 -10.54 -10.40 -0.25
C GLN A 156 -9.62 -9.18 -0.17
N MET A 157 -8.31 -9.34 -0.39
CA MET A 157 -7.34 -8.23 -0.52
C MET A 157 -7.40 -7.53 -1.89
N GLY A 158 -8.10 -8.07 -2.89
CA GLY A 158 -8.14 -7.51 -4.25
C GLY A 158 -9.10 -6.33 -4.46
N ASN A 159 -9.78 -5.87 -3.42
CA ASN A 159 -10.77 -4.81 -3.51
C ASN A 159 -10.68 -3.84 -2.31
N GLU A 160 -9.49 -3.29 -2.10
CA GLU A 160 -9.26 -2.32 -1.04
C GLU A 160 -9.61 -0.90 -1.49
N ILE A 161 -9.92 -0.06 -0.50
CA ILE A 161 -10.13 1.38 -0.61
C ILE A 161 -8.84 2.05 -0.17
N PHE A 162 -8.19 2.75 -1.10
CA PHE A 162 -7.01 3.55 -0.81
C PHE A 162 -7.40 4.75 0.06
N ILE A 163 -6.76 4.89 1.23
CA ILE A 163 -7.03 5.99 2.15
C ILE A 163 -6.07 7.15 1.87
N GLY A 164 -4.77 6.86 1.74
CA GLY A 164 -3.77 7.90 1.58
C GLY A 164 -2.35 7.41 1.82
N MET A 165 -1.43 8.37 1.84
CA MET A 165 -0.02 8.13 2.13
C MET A 165 0.45 9.01 3.27
N VAL A 166 1.38 8.49 4.05
CA VAL A 166 2.08 9.24 5.10
C VAL A 166 3.56 9.30 4.76
N THR A 167 4.13 10.50 4.86
CA THR A 167 5.56 10.74 4.73
C THR A 167 6.15 11.03 6.11
N MET A 168 7.14 10.27 6.52
CA MET A 168 7.86 10.40 7.77
C MET A 168 9.34 10.72 7.52
N GLN A 169 9.88 11.67 8.27
CA GLN A 169 11.28 12.05 8.18
C GLN A 169 11.87 12.21 9.58
N TYR A 170 13.12 11.78 9.76
CA TYR A 170 13.84 12.03 10.99
C TYR A 170 14.11 13.52 11.19
N GLN A 171 14.03 13.94 12.45
CA GLN A 171 14.36 15.28 12.89
C GLN A 171 15.58 15.21 13.79
N ALA A 172 16.55 16.08 13.54
CA ALA A 172 17.73 16.20 14.39
C ALA A 172 17.32 16.73 15.77
N CYS A 173 17.93 16.18 16.82
CA CYS A 173 17.82 16.77 18.15
C CYS A 173 18.43 18.18 18.12
N PRO A 174 17.77 19.21 18.67
CA PRO A 174 18.27 20.59 18.57
C PRO A 174 19.66 20.78 19.18
N ASP A 175 19.99 20.01 20.24
CA ASP A 175 21.27 20.10 20.94
C ASP A 175 22.45 19.57 20.11
N PHE A 176 22.18 18.71 19.12
CA PHE A 176 23.24 18.12 18.27
C PHE A 176 23.97 19.16 17.43
N VAL A 177 23.26 20.22 17.00
CA VAL A 177 23.86 21.29 16.21
C VAL A 177 24.93 22.03 17.01
N GLN A 178 24.62 22.35 18.27
CA GLN A 178 25.57 23.00 19.18
C GLN A 178 26.75 22.08 19.52
N LEU A 179 26.47 20.79 19.72
CA LEU A 179 27.52 19.80 19.98
C LEU A 179 28.50 19.69 18.81
N ILE A 180 28.02 19.62 17.58
CA ILE A 180 28.87 19.55 16.38
C ILE A 180 29.72 20.81 16.26
N GLU A 181 29.17 21.99 16.52
CA GLU A 181 29.93 23.25 16.52
C GLU A 181 31.03 23.27 17.60
N GLN A 182 30.77 22.71 18.79
CA GLN A 182 31.77 22.58 19.85
C GLN A 182 32.88 21.58 19.49
N LEU A 183 32.53 20.46 18.85
CA LEU A 183 33.50 19.48 18.37
C LEU A 183 34.40 20.06 17.28
N ASP A 184 33.84 20.85 16.37
CA ASP A 184 34.61 21.54 15.32
C ASP A 184 35.61 22.54 15.91
N LYS A 185 35.19 23.34 16.91
CA LYS A 185 36.08 24.23 17.68
C LYS A 185 37.19 23.47 18.42
N ALA A 186 36.95 22.23 18.82
CA ALA A 186 37.93 21.35 19.44
C ALA A 186 38.79 20.59 18.42
N CYS A 187 38.66 20.87 17.12
CA CYS A 187 39.32 20.16 16.02
C CYS A 187 38.99 18.65 15.96
N ILE A 188 37.80 18.25 16.42
CA ILE A 188 37.31 16.86 16.36
C ILE A 188 36.30 16.73 15.23
N ARG A 189 36.61 15.86 14.26
CA ARG A 189 35.73 15.61 13.11
C ARG A 189 34.63 14.61 13.47
N PHE A 190 33.38 15.07 13.46
CA PHE A 190 32.21 14.20 13.60
C PHE A 190 31.89 13.49 12.28
N VAL A 191 31.53 12.21 12.34
CA VAL A 191 31.14 11.39 11.18
C VAL A 191 29.81 10.71 11.47
N HIS A 192 28.84 10.89 10.57
CA HIS A 192 27.53 10.24 10.64
C HIS A 192 27.51 8.98 9.77
N PHE A 193 27.32 7.82 10.42
CA PHE A 193 27.08 6.55 9.74
C PHE A 193 25.58 6.33 9.60
N SER A 194 25.13 6.14 8.36
CA SER A 194 23.73 5.92 8.04
C SER A 194 23.55 4.63 7.27
N LYS A 195 22.46 3.92 7.58
CA LYS A 195 21.98 2.76 6.79
C LYS A 195 21.03 3.18 5.66
N GLU A 196 20.62 4.45 5.62
CA GLU A 196 19.71 4.98 4.61
C GLU A 196 20.45 5.32 3.31
N ASN A 197 19.69 5.61 2.26
CA ASN A 197 20.27 6.06 1.00
C ASN A 197 20.99 7.43 1.14
N GLU A 198 21.76 7.79 0.12
CA GLU A 198 22.51 9.07 0.10
C GLU A 198 21.62 10.28 0.35
N LEU A 199 20.49 10.40 -0.36
CA LEU A 199 19.63 11.59 -0.28
C LEU A 199 19.04 11.78 1.13
N ARG A 200 18.48 10.73 1.74
CA ARG A 200 17.93 10.81 3.10
C ARG A 200 19.01 11.07 4.13
N SER A 201 20.15 10.39 4.00
CA SER A 201 21.29 10.55 4.90
C SER A 201 21.84 11.98 4.83
N ARG A 202 21.96 12.53 3.63
CA ARG A 202 22.40 13.90 3.41
C ARG A 202 21.44 14.91 4.03
N VAL A 203 20.13 14.81 3.71
CA VAL A 203 19.12 15.72 4.26
C VAL A 203 19.10 15.69 5.78
N PHE A 204 19.27 14.51 6.40
CA PHE A 204 19.34 14.40 7.85
C PHE A 204 20.65 14.96 8.44
N SER A 205 21.81 14.71 7.80
CA SER A 205 23.10 15.29 8.21
C SER A 205 23.10 16.82 8.16
N GLU A 206 22.47 17.42 7.15
CA GLU A 206 22.28 18.88 7.06
C GLU A 206 21.49 19.42 8.25
N LYS A 207 20.42 18.72 8.67
CA LYS A 207 19.63 19.09 9.85
C LYS A 207 20.44 19.01 11.16
N MET A 208 21.42 18.10 11.24
CA MET A 208 22.33 18.02 12.39
C MET A 208 23.40 19.12 12.38
N GLY A 209 23.53 19.90 11.31
CA GLY A 209 24.55 20.95 11.18
C GLY A 209 25.87 20.45 10.59
N LEU A 210 25.88 19.28 9.94
CA LEU A 210 27.06 18.80 9.21
C LEU A 210 27.11 19.43 7.82
N GLU A 211 28.32 19.74 7.37
CA GLU A 211 28.55 20.19 6.00
C GLU A 211 28.24 19.07 4.99
N SER A 212 27.33 19.34 4.07
CA SER A 212 26.86 18.39 3.05
C SER A 212 27.44 18.69 1.66
N GLY A 213 28.71 19.11 1.62
CA GLY A 213 29.41 19.36 0.37
C GLY A 213 29.61 18.10 -0.47
N TRP A 214 30.00 18.28 -1.74
CA TRP A 214 30.20 17.18 -2.70
C TRP A 214 31.29 16.18 -2.28
N ASN A 215 32.21 16.58 -1.39
CA ASN A 215 33.30 15.74 -0.87
C ASN A 215 33.03 15.20 0.56
N CYS A 216 31.83 15.38 1.10
CA CYS A 216 31.50 15.04 2.49
C CYS A 216 30.72 13.73 2.63
N HIS A 217 30.44 13.04 1.52
CA HIS A 217 29.65 11.81 1.51
C HIS A 217 30.44 10.67 0.84
N ILE A 218 30.53 9.54 1.53
CA ILE A 218 31.17 8.33 1.02
C ILE A 218 30.16 7.20 1.14
N SER A 219 29.76 6.63 -0.01
CA SER A 219 28.93 5.43 -0.03
C SER A 219 29.84 4.22 0.11
N LEU A 220 29.59 3.40 1.15
CA LEU A 220 30.21 2.09 1.31
C LEU A 220 29.29 1.10 0.58
N LEU A 221 29.56 0.86 -0.70
CA LEU A 221 28.91 -0.18 -1.51
C LEU A 221 29.37 -1.57 -1.08
#